data_AF-F6M0V9-F1
#
_entry.id   AF-F6M0V9-F1
#
_cell.length_a   1.000
_cell.length_b   1.000
_cell.length_c   1.000
_cell.angle_alpha   90.00
_cell.angle_beta   90.00
_cell.angle_gamma   90.00
#
_symmetry.space_group_name_H-M   'P 1'
#
loop_
_entity.id
_entity.type
_entity.pdbx_description
1 polymer ?
#
loop_
_entity_poly.entity_id
_entity_poly.type
_entity_poly.pdbx_seq_one_letter_code
_entity_poly.pdbx_strand_id
1 'polypeptide(L)'
;MLMMDLINIIIGMIILFIGVLIGVAFLTLLERKILGYIQIRKGPNKLGFLGIMQPFSDGIKLFSKEQIYLNFSNYYYYYFSPIFSFFISLMIWMLIPYYFNMIMFNLGVLFFLSCTSISVYLLLLAGWSSNSNYSILGGLRALAQTISYEVSLALIMMSSLFLIMDFNLMKLELYQQNTWFMFLMLPLSMIMFSSMMA
;
A
#
# COMPACT_ATOMS: atom_id res chain seq x y z
N MET A 1 26.66 -19.61 9.40
CA MET A 1 26.10 -19.36 8.06
C MET A 1 24.65 -18.92 8.18
N LEU A 2 23.75 -19.79 8.64
CA LEU A 2 22.32 -19.48 8.82
C LEU A 2 22.05 -18.24 9.69
N MET A 3 22.79 -18.02 10.78
CA MET A 3 22.63 -16.82 11.62
C MET A 3 23.07 -15.53 10.92
N MET A 4 24.10 -15.59 10.06
CA MET A 4 24.53 -14.43 9.25
C MET A 4 23.50 -14.12 8.16
N ASP A 5 22.92 -15.16 7.56
CA ASP A 5 21.86 -15.02 6.55
C ASP A 5 20.60 -14.41 7.16
N LEU A 6 20.21 -14.84 8.37
CA LEU A 6 19.11 -14.24 9.14
C LEU A 6 19.39 -12.77 9.48
N ILE A 7 20.60 -12.43 9.90
CA ILE A 7 20.99 -11.05 10.19
C ILE A 7 20.89 -10.18 8.92
N ASN A 8 21.36 -10.69 7.78
CA ASN A 8 21.26 -9.98 6.50
C ASN A 8 19.81 -9.77 6.06
N ILE A 9 18.93 -10.76 6.25
CA ILE A 9 17.49 -10.62 6.02
C ILE A 9 16.95 -9.48 6.88
N ILE A 10 17.18 -9.51 8.20
CA ILE A 10 16.65 -8.50 9.13
C ILE A 10 17.12 -7.08 8.76
N ILE A 11 18.40 -6.91 8.42
CA ILE A 11 18.94 -5.62 7.98
C ILE A 11 18.26 -5.17 6.68
N GLY A 12 18.08 -6.08 5.71
CA GLY A 12 17.38 -5.82 4.47
C GLY A 12 15.93 -5.36 4.69
N MET A 13 15.20 -6.03 5.58
CA MET A 13 13.83 -5.65 5.97
C MET A 13 13.78 -4.22 6.52
N ILE A 14 14.70 -3.88 7.43
CA ILE A 14 14.75 -2.56 8.08
C ILE A 14 15.02 -1.46 7.05
N ILE A 15 15.97 -1.68 6.14
CA ILE A 15 16.29 -0.73 5.08
C ILE A 15 15.07 -0.52 4.17
N LEU A 16 14.37 -1.61 3.81
CA LEU A 16 13.15 -1.54 3.00
C LEU A 16 12.07 -0.71 3.69
N PHE A 17 11.77 -0.97 4.96
CA PHE A 17 10.76 -0.22 5.71
C PHE A 17 11.09 1.26 5.84
N ILE A 18 12.35 1.61 6.12
CA ILE A 18 12.79 3.01 6.18
C ILE A 18 12.64 3.66 4.80
N GLY A 19 13.05 2.98 3.73
CA GLY A 19 12.92 3.47 2.36
C GLY A 19 11.47 3.73 1.96
N VAL A 20 10.56 2.80 2.26
CA VAL A 20 9.12 2.93 1.98
C VAL A 20 8.53 4.11 2.76
N LEU A 21 8.83 4.25 4.05
CA LEU A 21 8.32 5.36 4.88
C LEU A 21 8.76 6.74 4.36
N ILE A 22 10.04 6.87 4.00
CA ILE A 22 10.57 8.10 3.42
C ILE A 22 9.93 8.35 2.05
N GLY A 23 9.78 7.30 1.22
CA GLY A 23 9.15 7.38 -0.09
C GLY A 23 7.71 7.90 -0.01
N VAL A 24 6.90 7.35 0.90
CA VAL A 24 5.51 7.79 1.13
C VAL A 24 5.45 9.26 1.58
N ALA A 25 6.36 9.68 2.47
CA ALA A 25 6.42 11.07 2.91
C ALA A 25 6.65 12.04 1.74
N PHE A 26 7.58 11.72 0.83
CA PHE A 26 7.83 12.55 -0.36
C PHE A 26 6.76 12.42 -1.44
N LEU A 27 6.07 11.28 -1.53
CA LEU A 27 4.93 11.11 -2.44
C LEU A 27 3.83 12.14 -2.12
N THR A 28 3.55 12.43 -0.85
CA THR A 28 2.57 13.46 -0.47
C THR A 28 2.97 14.88 -0.93
N LEU A 29 4.27 15.20 -0.91
CA LEU A 29 4.78 16.47 -1.44
C LEU A 29 4.62 16.54 -2.96
N LEU A 30 5.00 15.46 -3.64
CA LEU A 30 4.92 15.32 -5.09
C LEU A 30 3.47 15.48 -5.56
N GLU A 31 2.52 14.82 -4.91
CA GLU A 31 1.10 14.95 -5.21
C GLU A 31 0.62 16.40 -5.11
N ARG A 32 0.92 17.10 -4.00
CA ARG A 32 0.55 18.51 -3.81
C ARG A 32 1.18 19.43 -4.87
N LYS A 33 2.40 19.15 -5.31
CA LYS A 33 3.08 19.93 -6.35
C LYS A 33 2.48 19.68 -7.73
N ILE A 34 2.30 18.43 -8.13
CA ILE A 34 1.72 18.08 -9.43
C ILE A 34 0.30 18.63 -9.55
N LEU A 35 -0.55 18.44 -8.54
CA LEU A 35 -1.90 19.00 -8.52
C LEU A 35 -1.89 20.53 -8.55
N GLY A 36 -0.93 21.16 -7.86
CA GLY A 36 -0.72 22.60 -7.96
C GLY A 36 -0.43 23.03 -9.40
N TYR A 37 0.55 22.40 -10.05
CA TYR A 37 0.96 22.75 -11.40
C TYR A 37 -0.16 22.53 -12.44
N ILE A 38 -0.93 21.44 -12.32
CA ILE A 38 -2.12 21.19 -13.16
C ILE A 38 -3.16 22.32 -12.98
N GLN A 39 -3.33 22.79 -11.74
CA GLN A 39 -4.24 23.89 -11.40
C GLN A 39 -3.63 25.29 -11.63
N ILE A 40 -2.47 25.39 -12.29
CA ILE A 40 -1.78 26.66 -12.58
C ILE A 40 -1.47 27.45 -11.28
N ARG A 41 -1.23 26.75 -10.16
CA ARG A 41 -0.78 27.33 -8.89
C ARG A 41 0.51 26.67 -8.42
N LYS A 42 1.36 27.43 -7.72
CA LYS A 42 2.56 26.84 -7.12
C LYS A 42 2.15 25.95 -5.94
N GLY A 43 2.68 24.74 -5.91
CA GLY A 43 2.61 23.86 -4.74
C GLY A 43 3.42 24.41 -3.55
N PRO A 44 3.54 23.63 -2.46
CA PRO A 44 4.31 24.03 -1.28
C PRO A 44 5.77 24.31 -1.67
N ASN A 45 6.16 25.60 -1.60
CA ASN A 45 7.50 26.06 -1.97
C ASN A 45 8.21 26.84 -0.84
N LYS A 46 7.54 27.12 0.29
CA LYS A 46 8.06 28.01 1.34
C LYS A 46 8.96 27.31 2.36
N LEU A 47 8.69 26.04 2.68
CA LEU A 47 9.40 25.31 3.75
C LEU A 47 10.67 24.65 3.22
N GLY A 48 11.84 25.24 3.52
CA GLY A 48 13.14 24.79 3.02
C GLY A 48 13.34 25.07 1.53
N PHE A 49 14.33 24.43 0.90
CA PHE A 49 14.57 24.56 -0.54
C PHE A 49 13.42 23.90 -1.32
N LEU A 50 12.69 24.68 -2.14
CA LEU A 50 11.56 24.23 -2.95
C LEU A 50 10.48 23.42 -2.18
N GLY A 51 10.33 23.60 -0.86
CA GLY A 51 9.33 22.85 -0.09
C GLY A 51 9.73 21.42 0.33
N ILE A 52 10.98 20.99 0.13
CA ILE A 52 11.42 19.61 0.45
C ILE A 52 11.18 19.25 1.91
N MET A 53 11.25 20.21 2.83
CA MET A 53 11.05 19.98 4.26
C MET A 53 9.58 19.92 4.69
N GLN A 54 8.61 20.05 3.77
CA GLN A 54 7.18 20.02 4.09
C GLN A 54 6.74 18.72 4.78
N PRO A 55 7.09 17.50 4.31
CA PRO A 55 6.60 16.26 4.92
C PRO A 55 7.04 16.13 6.39
N PHE A 56 8.26 16.57 6.70
CA PHE A 56 8.76 16.60 8.08
C PHE A 56 7.99 17.60 8.94
N SER A 57 7.66 18.79 8.41
CA SER A 57 6.85 19.78 9.14
C SER A 57 5.43 19.29 9.42
N ASP A 58 4.81 18.60 8.47
CA ASP A 58 3.46 18.03 8.64
C ASP A 58 3.50 16.89 9.69
N GLY A 59 4.56 16.08 9.70
CA GLY A 59 4.79 15.06 10.72
C GLY A 59 4.95 15.65 12.12
N ILE A 60 5.86 16.61 12.30
CA ILE A 60 6.08 17.29 13.59
C ILE A 60 4.79 17.95 14.09
N LYS A 61 4.02 18.57 13.18
CA LYS A 61 2.72 19.18 13.50
C LYS A 61 1.70 18.17 14.02
N LEU A 62 1.70 16.94 13.49
CA LEU A 62 0.80 15.88 13.98
C LEU A 62 1.24 15.36 15.36
N PHE A 63 2.55 15.25 15.62
CA PHE A 63 3.07 14.86 16.93
C PHE A 63 2.85 15.91 18.02
N SER A 64 2.86 17.19 17.67
CA SER A 64 2.62 18.28 18.62
C SER A 64 1.15 18.54 18.92
N LYS A 65 0.21 17.92 18.20
CA LYS A 65 -1.23 18.10 18.43
C LYS A 65 -1.68 17.30 19.65
N GLU A 66 -2.58 17.90 20.42
CA GLU A 66 -3.24 17.23 21.54
C GLU A 66 -4.05 16.02 21.06
N GLN A 67 -3.94 14.92 21.80
CA GLN A 67 -4.70 13.71 21.52
C GLN A 67 -6.11 13.86 22.11
N ILE A 68 -7.12 13.83 21.24
CA ILE A 68 -8.53 13.89 21.63
C ILE A 68 -9.09 12.47 21.65
N TYR A 69 -9.57 12.03 22.80
CA TYR A 69 -10.26 10.74 22.95
C TYR A 69 -11.75 10.89 22.65
N LEU A 70 -12.32 9.94 21.92
CA LEU A 70 -13.77 9.88 21.68
C LEU A 70 -14.45 9.16 22.85
N ASN A 71 -15.44 9.81 23.48
CA ASN A 71 -16.13 9.24 24.65
C ASN A 71 -17.07 8.07 24.33
N PHE A 72 -17.55 7.94 23.09
CA PHE A 72 -18.55 6.93 22.70
C PHE A 72 -18.00 5.80 21.83
N SER A 73 -16.68 5.74 21.59
CA SER A 73 -16.07 4.74 20.71
C SER A 73 -15.50 3.54 21.47
N ASN A 74 -15.42 2.40 20.79
CA ASN A 74 -14.68 1.23 21.25
C ASN A 74 -13.18 1.47 21.11
N TYR A 75 -12.56 2.04 22.15
CA TYR A 75 -11.20 2.55 22.13
C TYR A 75 -10.15 1.55 21.61
N TYR A 76 -10.15 0.30 22.11
CA TYR A 76 -9.17 -0.70 21.71
C TYR A 76 -9.21 -0.97 20.20
N TYR A 77 -10.40 -1.24 19.66
CA TYR A 77 -10.56 -1.53 18.23
C TYR A 77 -10.23 -0.32 17.35
N TYR A 78 -10.60 0.89 17.79
CA TYR A 78 -10.31 2.13 17.08
C TYR A 78 -8.81 2.43 17.00
N TYR A 79 -8.06 2.15 18.07
CA TYR A 79 -6.62 2.37 18.12
C TYR A 79 -5.84 1.30 17.34
N PHE A 80 -6.23 0.03 17.47
CA PHE A 80 -5.52 -1.07 16.82
C PHE A 80 -5.80 -1.19 15.32
N SER A 81 -6.99 -0.82 14.83
CA SER A 81 -7.31 -0.94 13.41
C SER A 81 -6.32 -0.23 12.46
N PRO A 82 -5.95 1.06 12.66
CA PRO A 82 -4.96 1.71 11.79
C PRO A 82 -3.55 1.13 11.93
N ILE A 83 -3.19 0.59 13.11
CA ILE A 83 -1.87 -0.03 13.33
C ILE A 83 -1.77 -1.33 12.52
N PHE A 84 -2.79 -2.18 12.59
CA PHE A 84 -2.82 -3.41 11.80
C PHE A 84 -2.88 -3.12 10.30
N SER A 85 -3.62 -2.10 9.86
CA SER A 85 -3.71 -1.80 8.41
C SER A 85 -2.37 -1.33 7.86
N PHE A 86 -1.63 -0.54 8.65
CA PHE A 86 -0.28 -0.13 8.32
C PHE A 86 0.70 -1.31 8.29
N PHE A 87 0.56 -2.27 9.21
CA PHE A 87 1.41 -3.46 9.21
C PHE A 87 1.16 -4.36 7.99
N ILE A 88 -0.11 -4.57 7.60
CA ILE A 88 -0.44 -5.36 6.40
C ILE A 88 0.13 -4.70 5.15
N SER A 89 0.08 -3.37 5.02
CA SER A 89 0.63 -2.69 3.86
C SER A 89 2.16 -2.86 3.77
N LEU A 90 2.89 -2.81 4.88
CA LEU A 90 4.32 -3.11 4.92
C LEU A 90 4.63 -4.57 4.55
N MET A 91 3.79 -5.52 4.94
CA MET A 91 3.96 -6.94 4.57
C MET A 91 3.82 -7.17 3.06
N ILE A 92 2.95 -6.42 2.38
CA ILE A 92 2.81 -6.50 0.91
C ILE A 92 4.12 -6.08 0.21
N TRP A 93 4.79 -5.04 0.72
CA TRP A 93 6.06 -4.58 0.13
C TRP A 93 7.18 -5.61 0.19
N MET A 94 7.11 -6.57 1.12
CA MET A 94 8.12 -7.62 1.22
C MET A 94 8.09 -8.65 0.09
N LEU A 95 6.99 -8.71 -0.64
CA LEU A 95 6.80 -9.65 -1.74
C LEU A 95 7.49 -9.19 -3.02
N ILE A 96 7.73 -7.89 -3.16
CA ILE A 96 8.22 -7.32 -4.40
C ILE A 96 9.65 -7.80 -4.64
N PRO A 97 9.93 -8.39 -5.82
CA PRO A 97 11.28 -8.78 -6.18
C PRO A 97 12.16 -7.54 -6.31
N TYR A 98 13.16 -7.43 -5.44
CA TYR A 98 14.23 -6.45 -5.52
C TYR A 98 15.54 -7.19 -5.75
N TYR A 99 16.54 -6.51 -6.31
CA TYR A 99 17.89 -7.05 -6.44
C TYR A 99 18.49 -7.52 -5.11
N PHE A 100 18.05 -6.92 -3.99
CA PHE A 100 18.42 -7.31 -2.63
C PHE A 100 17.33 -8.09 -1.90
N ASN A 101 16.26 -8.54 -2.57
CA ASN A 101 15.15 -9.19 -1.88
C ASN A 101 15.59 -10.55 -1.35
N MET A 102 15.66 -10.64 -0.03
CA MET A 102 16.11 -11.83 0.69
C MET A 102 14.97 -12.81 0.99
N ILE A 103 13.70 -12.43 0.75
CA ILE A 103 12.54 -13.28 1.03
C ILE A 103 11.87 -13.71 -0.27
N MET A 104 12.01 -15.01 -0.54
CA MET A 104 11.45 -15.66 -1.71
C MET A 104 10.23 -16.50 -1.31
N PHE A 105 9.04 -16.10 -1.78
CA PHE A 105 7.82 -16.86 -1.61
C PHE A 105 7.41 -17.57 -2.91
N ASN A 106 7.31 -18.90 -2.88
CA ASN A 106 6.83 -19.69 -4.01
C ASN A 106 5.39 -19.34 -4.40
N LEU A 107 4.54 -18.96 -3.43
CA LEU A 107 3.15 -18.57 -3.62
C LEU A 107 2.97 -17.06 -3.46
N GLY A 108 3.91 -16.26 -3.97
CA GLY A 108 3.95 -14.80 -3.77
C GLY A 108 2.65 -14.09 -4.18
N VAL A 109 2.08 -14.44 -5.34
CA VAL A 109 0.83 -13.81 -5.82
C VAL A 109 -0.39 -14.19 -4.97
N LEU A 110 -0.46 -15.42 -4.47
CA LEU A 110 -1.55 -15.83 -3.57
C LEU A 110 -1.45 -15.14 -2.21
N PHE A 111 -0.23 -14.98 -1.69
CA PHE A 111 -0.02 -14.23 -0.46
C PHE A 111 -0.42 -12.76 -0.62
N PHE A 112 -0.10 -12.13 -1.76
CA PHE A 112 -0.58 -10.78 -2.07
C PHE A 112 -2.11 -10.66 -1.98
N LEU A 113 -2.85 -11.56 -2.64
CA LEU A 113 -4.32 -11.59 -2.59
C LEU A 113 -4.86 -11.86 -1.17
N SER A 114 -4.16 -12.68 -0.37
CA SER A 114 -4.55 -12.90 1.03
C SER A 114 -4.40 -11.63 1.87
N CYS A 115 -3.32 -10.87 1.68
CA CYS A 115 -3.10 -9.63 2.41
C CYS A 115 -4.12 -8.55 2.06
N THR A 116 -4.49 -8.42 0.77
CA THR A 116 -5.54 -7.47 0.34
C THR A 116 -6.87 -7.81 0.99
N SER A 117 -7.25 -9.10 1.04
CA SER A 117 -8.53 -9.50 1.63
C SER A 117 -8.60 -9.24 3.14
N ILE A 118 -7.49 -9.41 3.88
CA ILE A 118 -7.43 -9.10 5.31
C ILE A 118 -7.58 -7.59 5.56
N SER A 119 -7.04 -6.75 4.66
CA SER A 119 -7.11 -5.29 4.80
C SER A 119 -8.55 -4.75 4.82
N VAL A 120 -9.48 -5.41 4.10
CA VAL A 120 -10.90 -5.06 4.06
C VAL A 120 -11.57 -5.23 5.43
N TYR A 121 -11.22 -6.27 6.18
CA TYR A 121 -11.77 -6.49 7.52
C TYR A 121 -11.33 -5.38 8.50
N LEU A 122 -10.10 -4.90 8.39
CA LEU A 122 -9.61 -3.81 9.23
C LEU A 122 -10.34 -2.50 8.94
N LEU A 123 -10.71 -2.26 7.68
CA LEU A 123 -11.50 -1.09 7.29
C LEU A 123 -12.91 -1.12 7.90
N LEU A 124 -13.56 -2.28 7.92
CA LEU A 124 -14.83 -2.47 8.62
C LEU A 124 -14.69 -2.22 10.13
N LEU A 125 -13.65 -2.79 10.76
CA LEU A 125 -13.40 -2.63 12.20
C LEU A 125 -13.18 -1.16 12.57
N ALA A 126 -12.45 -0.40 11.76
CA ALA A 126 -12.27 1.03 11.94
C ALA A 126 -13.61 1.80 11.88
N GLY A 127 -14.45 1.50 10.88
CA GLY A 127 -15.77 2.11 10.74
C GLY A 127 -16.70 1.81 11.91
N TRP A 128 -16.79 0.54 12.31
CA TRP A 128 -17.65 0.09 13.40
C TRP A 128 -17.20 0.60 14.78
N SER A 129 -15.88 0.64 15.04
CA SER A 129 -15.35 1.03 16.35
C SER A 129 -15.70 2.46 16.79
N SER A 130 -15.98 3.36 15.85
CA SER A 130 -16.34 4.76 16.12
C SER A 130 -17.78 4.99 16.59
N ASN A 131 -18.64 3.94 16.57
CA ASN A 131 -19.99 3.94 17.12
C ASN A 131 -20.90 5.10 16.64
N SER A 132 -20.80 5.47 15.37
CA SER A 132 -21.70 6.45 14.74
C SER A 132 -22.36 5.85 13.49
N ASN A 133 -23.64 6.11 13.28
CA ASN A 133 -24.36 5.56 12.12
C ASN A 133 -23.74 6.02 10.79
N TYR A 134 -23.21 7.23 10.73
CA TYR A 134 -22.59 7.76 9.51
C TYR A 134 -21.26 7.07 9.18
N SER A 135 -20.41 6.85 10.18
CA SER A 135 -19.13 6.16 9.97
C SER A 135 -19.34 4.68 9.61
N ILE A 136 -20.32 4.02 10.21
CA ILE A 136 -20.69 2.64 9.87
C ILE A 136 -21.19 2.56 8.42
N LEU A 137 -22.10 3.45 8.01
CA LEU A 137 -22.59 3.49 6.62
C LEU A 137 -21.47 3.81 5.62
N GLY A 138 -20.56 4.72 5.97
CA GLY A 138 -19.38 5.01 5.16
C GLY A 138 -18.44 3.81 5.03
N GLY A 139 -18.18 3.11 6.14
CA GLY A 139 -17.37 1.89 6.17
C GLY A 139 -17.97 0.76 5.34
N LEU A 140 -19.29 0.56 5.39
CA LEU A 140 -19.98 -0.45 4.58
C LEU A 140 -19.92 -0.13 3.08
N ARG A 141 -20.03 1.14 2.68
CA ARG A 141 -19.89 1.55 1.27
C ARG A 141 -18.47 1.30 0.76
N ALA A 142 -17.46 1.70 1.53
CA ALA A 142 -16.07 1.46 1.18
C ALA A 142 -15.76 -0.05 1.10
N LEU A 143 -16.30 -0.86 2.02
CA LEU A 143 -16.15 -2.32 1.97
C LEU A 143 -16.79 -2.94 0.71
N ALA A 144 -17.99 -2.50 0.34
CA ALA A 144 -18.64 -2.99 -0.88
C ALA A 144 -17.80 -2.65 -2.12
N GLN A 145 -17.20 -1.45 -2.16
CA GLN A 145 -16.29 -1.04 -3.23
C GLN A 145 -15.03 -1.92 -3.25
N THR A 146 -14.30 -2.03 -2.14
CA THR A 146 -13.02 -2.77 -2.10
C THR A 146 -13.19 -4.24 -2.47
N ILE A 147 -14.25 -4.92 -2.00
CA ILE A 147 -14.50 -6.33 -2.35
C ILE A 147 -14.81 -6.48 -3.85
N SER A 148 -15.61 -5.56 -4.42
CA SER A 148 -15.98 -5.64 -5.84
C SER A 148 -14.77 -5.52 -6.76
N TYR A 149 -13.83 -4.62 -6.43
CA TYR A 149 -12.61 -4.43 -7.20
C TYR A 149 -11.54 -5.47 -6.88
N GLU A 150 -11.49 -6.04 -5.68
CA GLU A 150 -10.58 -7.14 -5.34
C GLU A 150 -10.86 -8.39 -6.19
N VAL A 151 -12.13 -8.75 -6.39
CA VAL A 151 -12.50 -9.87 -7.27
C VAL A 151 -12.05 -9.62 -8.71
N SER A 152 -12.22 -8.38 -9.21
CA SER A 152 -11.76 -8.02 -10.56
C SER A 152 -10.23 -8.09 -10.68
N LEU A 153 -9.50 -7.60 -9.67
CA LEU A 153 -8.04 -7.65 -9.63
C LEU A 153 -7.53 -9.09 -9.60
N ALA A 154 -8.15 -9.96 -8.81
CA ALA A 154 -7.80 -11.38 -8.74
C ALA A 154 -7.95 -12.06 -10.11
N LEU A 155 -9.06 -11.83 -10.82
CA LEU A 155 -9.28 -12.39 -12.16
C LEU A 155 -8.25 -11.90 -13.19
N ILE A 156 -7.90 -10.61 -13.15
CA ILE A 156 -6.90 -10.04 -14.07
C ILE A 156 -5.51 -10.59 -13.75
N MET A 157 -5.14 -10.71 -12.47
CA MET A 157 -3.87 -11.31 -12.06
C MET A 157 -3.79 -12.80 -12.43
N MET A 158 -4.90 -13.54 -12.40
CA MET A 158 -4.92 -14.92 -12.89
C MET A 158 -4.61 -15.01 -14.39
N SER A 159 -5.05 -14.04 -15.20
CA SER A 159 -4.74 -14.03 -16.64
C SER A 159 -3.24 -13.90 -16.94
N SER A 160 -2.50 -13.12 -16.14
CA SER A 160 -1.04 -13.00 -16.29
C SER A 160 -0.30 -14.22 -15.73
N LEU A 161 -0.83 -14.86 -14.69
CA LEU A 161 -0.30 -16.10 -14.14
C LEU A 161 -0.37 -17.27 -15.12
N PHE A 162 -1.42 -17.36 -15.95
CA PHE A 162 -1.52 -18.39 -16.99
C PHE A 162 -0.37 -18.32 -18.00
N LEU A 163 0.22 -17.15 -18.24
CA LEU A 163 1.38 -17.01 -19.14
C LEU A 163 2.68 -17.54 -18.52
N ILE A 164 2.79 -17.46 -17.19
CA ILE A 164 4.00 -17.82 -16.43
C ILE A 164 3.95 -19.29 -15.98
N MET A 165 2.75 -19.83 -15.75
CA MET A 165 2.49 -21.15 -15.18
C MET A 165 3.07 -21.38 -13.77
N ASP A 166 3.39 -20.29 -13.06
CA ASP A 166 3.91 -20.30 -11.70
C ASP A 166 3.42 -19.08 -10.90
N PHE A 167 3.31 -19.23 -9.57
CA PHE A 167 2.84 -18.15 -8.66
C PHE A 167 3.97 -17.30 -8.05
N ASN A 168 5.23 -17.59 -8.40
CA ASN A 168 6.38 -16.88 -7.85
C ASN A 168 6.64 -15.57 -8.60
N LEU A 169 6.71 -14.45 -7.87
CA LEU A 169 6.93 -13.11 -8.41
C LEU A 169 8.30 -12.93 -9.10
N MET A 170 9.35 -13.67 -8.71
CA MET A 170 10.63 -13.61 -9.45
C MET A 170 10.51 -14.23 -10.84
N LYS A 171 9.70 -15.29 -10.99
CA LYS A 171 9.49 -15.90 -12.31
C LYS A 171 8.75 -14.92 -13.22
N LEU A 172 7.83 -14.13 -12.67
CA LEU A 172 7.15 -13.05 -13.40
C LEU A 172 8.14 -12.01 -13.95
N GLU A 173 9.16 -11.63 -13.19
CA GLU A 173 10.23 -10.74 -13.68
C GLU A 173 11.05 -11.38 -14.81
N LEU A 174 11.45 -12.64 -14.65
CA LEU A 174 12.26 -13.36 -15.65
C LEU A 174 11.53 -13.48 -17.00
N TYR A 175 10.24 -13.81 -17.01
CA TYR A 175 9.47 -13.92 -18.26
C TYR A 175 9.21 -12.57 -18.93
N GLN A 176 9.26 -11.46 -18.18
CA GLN A 176 9.08 -10.11 -18.72
C GLN A 176 10.34 -9.54 -19.38
N GLN A 177 11.49 -10.22 -19.32
CA GLN A 177 12.74 -9.74 -19.93
C GLN A 177 12.63 -9.54 -21.44
N ASN A 178 11.92 -10.42 -22.15
CA ASN A 178 11.81 -10.36 -23.61
C ASN A 178 10.75 -9.34 -24.07
N THR A 179 9.52 -9.49 -23.56
CA THR A 179 8.40 -8.59 -23.88
C THR A 179 7.63 -8.31 -22.62
N TRP A 180 7.38 -7.03 -22.33
CA TRP A 180 6.59 -6.64 -21.17
C TRP A 180 5.13 -7.07 -21.34
N PHE A 181 4.57 -7.66 -20.30
CA PHE A 181 3.18 -8.13 -20.31
C PHE A 181 2.17 -7.00 -20.45
N MET A 182 2.54 -5.77 -20.10
CA MET A 182 1.70 -4.59 -20.34
C MET A 182 1.38 -4.40 -21.84
N PHE A 183 2.36 -4.64 -22.72
CA PHE A 183 2.14 -4.52 -24.17
C PHE A 183 1.40 -5.73 -24.75
N LEU A 184 1.71 -6.94 -24.27
CA LEU A 184 1.04 -8.16 -24.70
C LEU A 184 -0.46 -8.14 -24.35
N MET A 185 -0.78 -7.69 -23.14
CA MET A 185 -2.13 -7.71 -22.55
C MET A 185 -2.66 -6.28 -22.36
N LEU A 186 -2.58 -5.43 -23.39
CA LEU A 186 -2.90 -4.01 -23.28
C LEU A 186 -4.32 -3.75 -22.71
N PRO A 187 -5.41 -4.40 -23.20
CA PRO A 187 -6.74 -4.16 -22.65
C PRO A 187 -6.85 -4.54 -21.16
N LEU A 188 -6.25 -5.66 -20.77
CA LEU A 188 -6.23 -6.13 -19.38
C LEU A 188 -5.41 -5.19 -18.50
N SER A 189 -4.29 -4.65 -18.99
CA SER A 189 -3.48 -3.69 -18.24
C SER A 189 -4.24 -2.40 -17.91
N MET A 190 -5.10 -1.93 -18.83
CA MET A 190 -5.96 -0.75 -18.59
C MET A 190 -7.05 -1.03 -17.56
N ILE A 191 -7.67 -2.22 -17.60
CA ILE A 191 -8.66 -2.64 -16.60
C ILE A 191 -7.97 -2.86 -15.24
N MET A 192 -6.74 -3.38 -15.23
CA MET A 192 -5.95 -3.52 -14.01
C MET A 192 -5.71 -2.15 -13.36
N PHE A 193 -5.33 -1.15 -14.16
CA PHE A 193 -5.13 0.20 -13.66
C PHE A 193 -6.42 0.81 -13.08
N SER A 194 -7.56 0.65 -13.74
CA SER A 194 -8.84 1.14 -13.18
C SER A 194 -9.22 0.41 -11.90
N SER A 195 -8.98 -0.90 -11.80
CA SER A 195 -9.23 -1.68 -10.58
C SER A 195 -8.32 -1.31 -9.41
N MET A 196 -7.09 -0.85 -9.67
CA MET A 196 -6.16 -0.39 -8.63
C MET A 196 -6.45 1.03 -8.16
N MET A 197 -7.09 1.85 -8.99
CA MET A 197 -7.49 3.22 -8.63
C MET A 197 -8.79 3.27 -7.83
N ALA A 198 -9.64 2.25 -7.98
CA ALA A 198 -10.92 2.12 -7.30
C ALA A 198 -10.78 1.41 -5.94
#